data_AF-A0A2S6S0C2-F1
#
_entry.id   AF-A0A2S6S0C2-F1
#
_cell.length_a   1.000
_cell.length_b   1.000
_cell.length_c   1.000
_cell.angle_alpha   90.00
_cell.angle_beta   90.00
_cell.angle_gamma   90.00
#
_symmetry.space_group_name_H-M   'P 1'
#
loop_
_entity.id
_entity.type
_entity.pdbx_description
1 polymer ?
#
loop_
_entity_poly.entity_id
_entity_poly.type
_entity_poly.pdbx_seq_one_letter_code
_entity_poly.pdbx_strand_id
1 'polypeptide(L)'
;MYKIKNKKLYSLNKRYEHYNRQDLPDIFHRNGAIYAIKYKELKKFKTFFLNKCMPYIMPISKSITLDTEMDFCIAEAICKKNKFL
;
A
#
# COMPACT_ATOMS: atom_id res chain seq x y z
N MET A 1 -8.10 3.55 -9.42
CA MET A 1 -8.74 3.89 -8.12
C MET A 1 -9.84 4.90 -8.36
N TYR A 2 -10.97 4.78 -7.65
CA TYR A 2 -12.13 5.66 -7.81
C TYR A 2 -12.51 6.29 -6.47
N LYS A 3 -13.13 7.47 -6.52
CA LYS A 3 -13.84 8.07 -5.40
C LYS A 3 -15.33 8.10 -5.70
N ILE A 4 -16.16 7.95 -4.66
CA ILE A 4 -17.60 8.12 -4.78
C ILE A 4 -17.95 9.56 -4.39
N LYS A 5 -18.69 10.27 -5.24
CA LYS A 5 -19.28 11.58 -4.92
C LYS A 5 -20.70 11.61 -5.49
N ASN A 6 -21.69 12.01 -4.67
CA ASN A 6 -23.10 12.09 -5.09
C ASN A 6 -23.60 10.80 -5.76
N LYS A 7 -23.27 9.64 -5.17
CA LYS A 7 -23.59 8.29 -5.70
C LYS A 7 -23.01 7.97 -7.10
N LYS A 8 -22.08 8.78 -7.61
CA LYS A 8 -21.36 8.54 -8.87
C LYS A 8 -19.89 8.22 -8.60
N LEU A 9 -19.31 7.38 -9.45
CA LEU A 9 -17.88 7.06 -9.44
C LEU A 9 -17.09 8.10 -10.24
N TYR A 10 -15.96 8.50 -9.70
CA TYR A 10 -15.01 9.38 -10.37
C TYR A 10 -13.62 8.77 -10.31
N SER A 11 -12.97 8.59 -11.45
CA SER A 11 -11.58 8.15 -11.48
C SER A 11 -10.69 9.13 -10.70
N LEU A 12 -9.80 8.58 -9.87
CA LEU A 12 -8.79 9.37 -9.16
C LEU A 12 -7.73 9.91 -10.14
N ASN A 13 -7.52 9.21 -11.26
CA ASN A 13 -6.62 9.63 -12.33
C ASN A 13 -7.27 9.38 -13.70
N LYS A 14 -7.85 10.45 -14.27
CA LYS A 14 -8.54 10.39 -15.57
C LYS A 14 -7.66 9.93 -16.72
N ARG A 15 -6.35 10.18 -16.66
CA ARG A 15 -5.40 9.80 -17.72
C ARG A 15 -5.39 8.30 -17.96
N TYR A 16 -5.56 7.51 -16.90
CA TYR A 16 -5.42 6.06 -16.94
C TYR A 16 -6.77 5.31 -16.86
N GLU A 17 -7.88 6.01 -17.01
CA GLU A 17 -9.22 5.45 -16.81
C GLU A 17 -9.59 4.32 -17.78
N HIS A 18 -9.01 4.35 -18.99
CA HIS A 18 -9.27 3.37 -20.06
C HIS A 18 -8.14 2.35 -20.25
N TYR A 19 -7.09 2.40 -19.42
CA TYR A 19 -5.96 1.48 -19.53
C TYR A 19 -6.28 0.17 -18.81
N ASN A 20 -5.85 -0.96 -19.38
CA ASN A 20 -5.84 -2.21 -18.64
C ASN A 20 -4.70 -2.19 -17.62
N ARG A 21 -4.81 -3.04 -16.58
CA ARG A 21 -3.84 -3.07 -15.48
C ARG A 21 -2.41 -3.30 -15.93
N GLN A 22 -2.19 -4.18 -16.91
CA GLN A 22 -0.85 -4.51 -17.42
C GLN A 22 -0.22 -3.37 -18.25
N ASP A 23 -1.02 -2.43 -18.73
CA ASP A 23 -0.58 -1.28 -19.52
C ASP A 23 -0.35 -0.04 -18.64
N LEU A 24 -0.64 -0.15 -17.34
CA LEU A 24 -0.35 0.91 -16.37
C LEU A 24 1.14 0.92 -16.02
N PRO A 25 1.70 2.09 -15.66
CA PRO A 25 2.98 2.12 -14.97
C PRO A 25 2.87 1.34 -13.65
N ASP A 26 4.00 0.82 -13.16
CA ASP A 26 4.04 0.19 -11.84
C ASP A 26 3.59 1.20 -10.77
N ILE A 27 2.58 0.80 -9.99
CA ILE A 27 2.01 1.60 -8.90
C ILE A 27 2.19 0.82 -7.60
N PHE A 28 2.71 1.50 -6.58
CA PHE A 28 2.95 0.92 -5.26
C PHE A 28 2.17 1.66 -4.18
N HIS A 29 1.69 0.89 -3.21
CA HIS A 29 1.08 1.40 -1.99
C HIS A 29 2.02 1.15 -0.80
N ARG A 30 2.08 2.11 0.12
CA ARG A 30 2.72 1.90 1.42
C ARG A 30 1.82 1.00 2.25
N ASN A 31 2.35 -0.13 2.72
CA ASN A 31 1.59 -1.12 3.49
C ASN A 31 1.62 -0.88 5.02
N GLY A 32 2.33 0.16 5.47
CA GLY A 32 2.42 0.50 6.89
C GLY A 32 3.47 -0.29 7.68
N ALA A 33 4.11 -1.31 7.10
CA ALA A 33 4.94 -2.25 7.85
C ALA A 33 6.29 -1.67 8.31
N ILE A 34 7.01 -0.98 7.42
CA ILE A 34 8.37 -0.50 7.70
C ILE A 34 8.53 0.94 7.22
N TYR A 35 8.98 1.83 8.12
CA TYR A 35 9.41 3.19 7.83
C TYR A 35 10.81 3.42 8.41
N ALA A 36 11.84 3.22 7.60
CA ALA A 36 13.23 3.44 8.00
C ALA A 36 13.64 4.91 7.70
N ILE A 37 13.76 5.73 8.75
CA ILE A 37 14.07 7.15 8.63
C ILE A 37 15.22 7.54 9.57
N LYS A 38 16.13 8.40 9.07
CA LYS A 38 17.18 8.99 9.92
C LYS A 38 16.53 9.93 10.93
N TYR A 39 16.86 9.77 12.22
CA TYR A 39 16.31 10.58 13.30
C TYR A 39 16.36 12.10 13.03
N LYS A 40 17.50 12.59 12.51
CA LYS A 40 17.66 14.03 12.18
C LYS A 40 16.64 14.53 11.16
N GLU A 41 16.27 13.71 10.18
CA GLU A 41 15.31 14.05 9.14
C GLU A 41 13.89 14.05 9.72
N LEU A 42 13.54 13.04 10.52
CA LEU A 42 12.26 12.98 11.21
C LEU A 42 12.09 14.17 12.17
N LYS A 43 13.15 14.53 12.92
CA LYS A 43 13.13 15.67 13.84
C LYS A 43 12.89 16.99 13.11
N LYS A 44 13.51 17.18 11.93
CA LYS A 44 13.41 18.38 11.10
C LYS A 44 12.06 18.49 10.39
N PHE A 45 11.63 17.44 9.70
CA PHE A 45 10.48 17.49 8.80
C PHE A 45 9.16 17.06 9.44
N LYS A 46 9.20 16.41 10.61
CA LYS A 46 8.01 15.96 11.37
C LYS A 46 7.08 15.07 10.56
N THR A 47 7.62 14.30 9.61
CA THR A 47 6.88 13.39 8.75
C THR A 47 7.75 12.22 8.32
N PHE A 48 7.12 11.08 8.05
CA PHE A 48 7.77 9.93 7.40
C PHE A 48 7.77 10.06 5.86
N PHE A 49 7.07 11.04 5.31
CA PHE A 49 6.89 11.22 3.87
C PHE A 49 7.86 12.24 3.31
N LEU A 50 9.13 11.82 3.18
CA LEU A 50 10.20 12.65 2.64
C LEU A 50 10.29 12.53 1.11
N ASN A 51 10.70 13.61 0.43
CA ASN A 51 10.88 13.62 -1.03
C ASN A 51 11.99 12.66 -1.51
N LYS A 52 13.04 12.45 -0.71
CA LYS A 52 14.09 11.46 -0.99
C LYS A 52 13.83 10.21 -0.15
N CYS A 53 13.19 9.21 -0.77
CA CYS A 53 12.83 7.95 -0.14
C CYS A 53 13.16 6.79 -1.08
N MET A 54 13.73 5.71 -0.55
CA MET A 54 13.96 4.47 -1.29
C MET A 54 12.84 3.47 -0.95
N PRO A 55 12.18 2.85 -1.94
CA PRO A 55 11.19 1.82 -1.66
C PRO A 55 11.85 0.53 -1.21
N TYR A 56 11.18 -0.18 -0.30
CA TYR A 56 11.41 -1.60 -0.06
C TYR A 56 10.17 -2.36 -0.56
N ILE A 57 10.30 -3.05 -1.69
CA ILE A 57 9.19 -3.78 -2.31
C ILE A 57 8.98 -5.09 -1.55
N MET A 58 7.88 -5.17 -0.81
CA MET A 58 7.53 -6.35 -0.03
C MET A 58 6.64 -7.30 -0.87
N PRO A 59 6.87 -8.63 -0.83
CA PRO A 59 5.95 -9.59 -1.43
C PRO A 59 4.53 -9.43 -0.87
N ILE A 60 3.51 -9.59 -1.73
CA ILE A 60 2.10 -9.40 -1.34
C ILE A 60 1.72 -10.30 -0.15
N SER A 61 2.23 -11.53 -0.10
CA SER A 61 1.99 -12.47 0.99
C SER A 61 2.51 -12.03 2.36
N LYS A 62 3.37 -11.00 2.40
CA LYS A 62 3.91 -10.41 3.62
C LYS A 62 3.41 -8.99 3.88
N SER A 63 2.59 -8.43 2.96
CA SER A 63 2.23 -7.01 2.97
C SER A 63 0.78 -6.73 3.37
N ILE A 64 0.10 -7.67 4.03
CA ILE A 64 -1.30 -7.52 4.45
C ILE A 64 -1.39 -6.61 5.68
N THR A 65 -2.24 -5.58 5.59
CA THR A 65 -2.60 -4.72 6.72
C THR A 65 -3.87 -5.27 7.36
N LEU A 66 -3.89 -5.37 8.69
CA LEU A 66 -5.03 -5.91 9.45
C LEU A 66 -5.94 -4.78 9.92
N ASP A 67 -6.90 -4.38 9.09
CA ASP A 67 -7.87 -3.33 9.44
C ASP A 67 -9.27 -3.91 9.72
N THR A 68 -9.57 -5.08 9.16
CA THR A 68 -10.88 -5.76 9.25
C THR A 68 -10.73 -7.23 9.65
N GLU A 69 -11.84 -7.85 10.05
CA GLU A 69 -11.89 -9.28 10.34
C GLU A 69 -11.54 -10.15 9.13
N MET A 70 -11.94 -9.72 7.93
CA MET A 70 -11.57 -10.40 6.68
C MET A 70 -10.06 -10.40 6.47
N ASP A 71 -9.39 -9.29 6.76
CA ASP A 71 -7.93 -9.21 6.64
C ASP A 71 -7.24 -10.21 7.57
N PHE A 72 -7.76 -10.37 8.79
CA PHE A 72 -7.26 -11.36 9.74
C PHE A 72 -7.42 -12.79 9.23
N CYS A 73 -8.60 -13.16 8.72
CA CYS A 73 -8.84 -14.48 8.14
C CYS A 73 -7.87 -14.79 6.99
N ILE A 74 -7.62 -13.83 6.09
CA ILE A 74 -6.70 -14.00 4.97
C ILE A 74 -5.26 -14.15 5.46
N ALA A 75 -4.83 -13.29 6.39
CA ALA A 75 -3.49 -13.36 6.97
C ALA A 75 -3.25 -14.70 7.68
N GLU A 76 -4.23 -15.18 8.45
CA GLU A 76 -4.16 -16.47 9.14
C GLU A 76 -3.98 -17.63 8.15
N ALA A 77 -4.76 -17.65 7.05
CA ALA A 77 -4.65 -18.66 6.01
C ALA A 77 -3.26 -18.66 5.34
N ILE A 78 -2.69 -17.48 5.09
CA ILE A 78 -1.35 -17.34 4.51
C ILE A 78 -0.27 -17.81 5.48
N CYS A 79 -0.38 -17.48 6.76
CA CYS A 79 0.55 -17.93 7.80
C CYS A 79 0.56 -19.46 7.91
N LYS A 80 -0.62 -20.09 7.94
CA LYS A 80 -0.78 -21.55 7.95
C LYS A 80 -0.16 -22.21 6.72
N LYS A 81 -0.38 -21.64 5.52
CA LYS A 81 0.21 -22.15 4.26
C LYS A 81 1.74 -22.07 4.26
N ASN A 82 2.30 -20.99 4.79
CA ASN A 82 3.73 -20.72 4.73
C ASN A 82 4.54 -21.39 5.86
N LYS A 83 3.93 -22.19 6.75
CA LYS A 83 4.57 -22.79 7.92
C LYS A 83 5.34 -21.76 8.76
N PHE A 84 4.75 -20.59 8.98
CA PHE A 84 5.26 -19.66 10.01
C PHE A 84 4.96 -20.15 11.45
N LEU A 85 4.40 -21.36 11.57
CA LEU A 85 4.22 -22.19 12.75
C LEU A 85 4.55 -23.64 12.37
#